data_AF-A0A967SGR0-F1
#
_entry.id   AF-A0A967SGR0-F1
#
_cell.length_a   1.000
_cell.length_b   1.000
_cell.length_c   1.000
_cell.angle_alpha   90.00
_cell.angle_beta   90.00
_cell.angle_gamma   90.00
#
_symmetry.space_group_name_H-M   'P 1'
#
loop_
_entity.id
_entity.type
_entity.pdbx_description
1 polymer ?
#
loop_
_entity_poly.entity_id
_entity_poly.type
_entity_poly.pdbx_seq_one_letter_code
_entity_poly.pdbx_strand_id
1 'polypeptide(L)' 'LPVPAAAVDSVFSAYNRSDAPGCAVGVIRDGRLAFAKGYGMADLEHGIALSPRSVFRIGSVSKQFTAAAMV' A
#
# COMPACT_ATOMS: atom_id res chain seq x y z
N LEU A 1 -13.45 13.57 10.17
CA LEU A 1 -14.09 13.32 8.84
C LEU A 1 -13.49 12.05 8.23
N PRO A 2 -14.31 11.15 7.65
CA PRO A 2 -13.83 9.92 7.04
C PRO A 2 -12.83 10.21 5.91
N VAL A 3 -11.88 9.30 5.67
CA VAL A 3 -10.96 9.40 4.52
C VAL A 3 -11.78 9.14 3.25
N PRO A 4 -11.91 10.11 2.32
CA PRO A 4 -12.70 9.89 1.11
C PRO A 4 -11.95 8.94 0.17
N ALA A 5 -12.48 7.73 -0.02
CA ALA A 5 -11.86 6.71 -0.89
C ALA A 5 -11.58 7.26 -2.30
N ALA A 6 -12.52 8.00 -2.88
CA ALA A 6 -12.38 8.61 -4.20
C ALA A 6 -11.19 9.59 -4.30
N ALA A 7 -10.87 10.31 -3.22
CA ALA A 7 -9.72 11.21 -3.21
C ALA A 7 -8.41 10.42 -3.22
N VAL A 8 -8.33 9.32 -2.46
CA VAL A 8 -7.16 8.43 -2.45
C VAL A 8 -7.04 7.73 -3.81
N ASP A 9 -8.14 7.23 -4.36
CA ASP A 9 -8.17 6.60 -5.69
C ASP A 9 -7.68 7.56 -6.77
N SER A 10 -8.07 8.84 -6.72
CA SER A 10 -7.60 9.86 -7.66
C SER A 10 -6.08 10.02 -7.63
N VAL A 11 -5.48 10.05 -6.44
CA VAL A 11 -4.02 10.20 -6.25
C VAL A 11 -3.26 9.02 -6.84
N PHE A 12 -3.78 7.80 -6.69
CA PHE A 12 -3.09 6.57 -7.10
C PHE A 12 -3.59 5.99 -8.44
N SER A 13 -4.46 6.72 -9.15
CA SER A 13 -5.05 6.29 -10.42
C SER A 13 -4.02 5.83 -11.45
N ALA A 14 -2.89 6.52 -11.56
CA ALA A 14 -1.80 6.18 -12.49
C ALA A 14 -1.17 4.80 -12.22
N TYR A 15 -1.24 4.31 -10.98
CA TYR A 15 -0.70 3.00 -10.58
C TYR A 15 -1.73 1.87 -10.68
N ASN A 16 -3.01 2.18 -10.96
CA ASN A 16 -4.08 1.20 -10.98
C ASN A 16 -4.28 0.59 -12.37
N ARG A 17 -3.27 -0.14 -12.85
CA ARG A 17 -3.23 -0.71 -14.19
C ARG A 17 -3.09 -2.22 -14.17
N SER A 18 -3.79 -2.92 -15.08
CA SER A 18 -3.72 -4.38 -15.18
C SER A 18 -2.47 -4.89 -15.90
N ASP A 19 -1.69 -4.01 -16.50
CA ASP A 19 -0.50 -4.31 -17.31
C ASP A 19 0.79 -3.71 -16.73
N ALA A 20 0.74 -3.18 -15.50
CA ALA A 20 1.89 -2.57 -14.85
C ALA A 20 1.93 -2.91 -13.35
N PRO A 21 3.13 -2.88 -12.73
CA PRO A 21 3.25 -2.97 -11.29
C PRO A 21 2.56 -1.77 -10.63
N GLY A 22 2.30 -1.87 -9.33
CA GLY A 22 1.76 -0.74 -8.58
C GLY A 22 2.15 -0.74 -7.10
N CYS A 23 1.21 -0.37 -6.23
CA CYS A 23 1.47 -0.17 -4.81
C CYS A 23 0.29 -0.61 -3.93
N ALA A 24 0.57 -0.86 -2.65
CA ALA A 24 -0.44 -0.98 -1.62
C ALA A 24 -0.41 0.25 -0.72
N VAL A 25 -1.58 0.83 -0.45
CA VAL A 25 -1.73 2.10 0.27
C VAL A 25 -2.64 1.89 1.47
N GLY A 26 -2.22 2.36 2.63
CA GLY A 26 -3.02 2.44 3.85
C GLY A 26 -3.04 3.86 4.42
N VAL A 27 -4.18 4.30 4.95
CA VAL A 27 -4.31 5.59 5.65
C VAL A 27 -4.80 5.34 7.07
N ILE A 28 -4.02 5.78 8.05
CA ILE A 28 -4.41 5.77 9.46
C ILE A 28 -4.91 7.16 9.84
N ARG A 29 -6.09 7.22 10.46
CA ARG A 29 -6.69 8.45 11.01
C ARG A 29 -7.31 8.12 12.36
N ASP A 30 -7.03 8.95 13.36
CA ASP A 30 -7.55 8.79 14.73
C ASP A 30 -7.27 7.39 15.31
N GLY A 31 -6.04 6.89 15.07
CA GLY A 31 -5.58 5.57 15.54
C GLY A 31 -6.20 4.37 14.81
N ARG A 32 -7.03 4.58 13.77
CA ARG A 32 -7.72 3.52 13.04
C ARG A 32 -7.27 3.48 11.59
N LEU A 33 -7.16 2.28 11.02
CA LEU A 33 -6.99 2.10 9.59
C LEU A 33 -8.28 2.53 8.88
N ALA A 34 -8.27 3.75 8.34
CA ALA A 34 -9.43 4.40 7.74
C ALA A 34 -9.59 4.09 6.25
N PHE A 35 -8.51 3.65 5.59
CA PHE A 35 -8.51 3.21 4.19
C PHE A 35 -7.36 2.23 3.97
N ALA A 36 -7.58 1.21 3.14
CA ALA A 36 -6.52 0.33 2.66
C ALA A 36 -6.90 -0.25 1.28
N LYS A 37 -6.02 -0.12 0.29
CA LYS A 37 -6.25 -0.63 -1.08
C LYS A 37 -4.94 -0.96 -1.79
N GLY A 38 -4.98 -1.96 -2.68
CA GLY A 38 -3.93 -2.24 -3.65
C GLY A 38 -4.27 -1.63 -5.01
N TYR A 39 -3.26 -1.13 -5.72
CA TYR A 39 -3.36 -0.59 -7.06
C TYR A 39 -2.34 -1.29 -7.96
N GLY A 40 -2.77 -1.74 -9.13
CA GLY A 40 -1.89 -2.40 -10.10
C GLY A 40 -1.59 -3.86 -9.76
N MET A 41 -0.52 -4.40 -10.35
CA MET A 41 -0.21 -5.83 -10.28
C MET A 41 0.96 -6.12 -9.31
N ALA A 42 0.83 -7.23 -8.58
CA ALA A 42 1.87 -7.80 -7.73
C ALA A 42 2.80 -8.69 -8.57
N ASP A 43 2.21 -9.38 -9.54
CA ASP A 43 2.89 -10.25 -10.50
C ASP A 43 2.18 -10.09 -11.85
N LEU A 44 2.93 -9.66 -12.86
CA LEU A 44 2.41 -9.43 -14.21
C LEU A 44 2.26 -10.73 -15.00
N GLU A 45 3.17 -11.67 -14.80
CA GLU A 45 3.19 -12.94 -15.54
C GLU A 45 2.00 -13.81 -15.13
N HIS A 46 1.70 -13.84 -13.84
CA HIS A 46 0.60 -14.61 -13.28
C HIS A 46 -0.71 -13.82 -13.15
N GLY A 47 -0.72 -12.55 -13.56
CA GLY A 47 -1.92 -11.69 -13.47
C GLY A 47 -2.42 -11.51 -12.03
N ILE A 48 -1.53 -11.46 -11.04
CA ILE A 48 -1.90 -11.32 -9.62
C ILE A 48 -2.01 -9.84 -9.28
N ALA A 49 -3.22 -9.37 -8.96
CA ALA A 49 -3.45 -8.00 -8.53
C ALA A 49 -2.88 -7.72 -7.13
N LEU A 50 -2.46 -6.49 -6.89
CA LEU A 50 -2.07 -6.04 -5.56
C LEU A 50 -3.29 -5.94 -4.63
N SER A 51 -3.08 -6.31 -3.37
CA SER A 51 -4.04 -6.11 -2.29
C SER A 51 -3.36 -5.42 -1.11
N PRO A 52 -4.13 -4.91 -0.12
CA PRO A 52 -3.55 -4.42 1.13
C PRO A 52 -2.73 -5.45 1.92
N ARG A 53 -2.85 -6.74 1.59
CA ARG A 53 -2.13 -7.85 2.25
C ARG A 53 -0.88 -8.30 1.48
N SER A 54 -0.61 -7.73 0.30
CA SER A 54 0.58 -8.06 -0.47
C SER A 54 1.84 -7.68 0.30
N VAL A 55 2.84 -8.57 0.33
CA VAL A 55 4.07 -8.38 1.09
C VAL A 55 5.12 -7.70 0.21
N PHE A 56 5.79 -6.69 0.77
CA PHE A 56 6.86 -5.94 0.11
C PHE A 56 8.14 -5.96 0.93
N ARG A 57 9.29 -5.85 0.27
CA ARG A 57 10.56 -5.54 0.94
C ARG A 57 10.61 -4.05 1.25
N ILE A 58 10.54 -3.69 2.54
CA ILE A 58 10.40 -2.29 3.00
C ILE A 58 11.73 -1.51 3.07
N GLY A 59 12.88 -2.16 2.82
CA GLY A 59 14.19 -1.51 2.75
C GLY A 59 14.56 -0.76 4.04
N SER A 60 14.98 0.50 3.91
CA SER A 60 15.45 1.32 5.05
C SER A 60 14.40 1.54 6.14
N VAL A 61 13.11 1.34 5.87
CA VAL A 61 12.06 1.39 6.90
C VAL A 61 12.31 0.34 7.99
N SER A 62 12.96 -0.79 7.67
CA SER A 62 13.36 -1.81 8.64
C SER A 62 14.25 -1.28 9.78
N LYS A 63 14.96 -0.16 9.58
CA LYS A 63 15.87 0.41 10.60
C LYS A 63 15.13 0.80 11.89
N GLN A 64 13.89 1.28 11.79
CA GLN A 64 13.10 1.65 12.97
C GLN A 64 12.83 0.42 13.86
N PHE A 65 12.62 -0.75 13.26
CA PHE A 65 12.45 -2.01 13.99
C PHE A 65 13.76 -2.47 14.64
N THR A 66 14.90 -2.35 13.95
CA THR A 66 16.21 -2.64 14.55
C THR A 66 16.48 -1.75 15.76
N ALA A 67 16.19 -0.44 15.66
CA ALA A 67 16.36 0.49 16.77
C ALA A 67 15.43 0.14 17.96
N ALA A 68 14.17 -0.21 17.71
CA ALA A 68 13.23 -0.61 18.75
C ALA A 68 13.66 -1.89 19.48
N ALA A 69 14.30 -2.84 18.80
CA ALA A 69 14.80 -4.09 19.40
C ALA A 69 16.02 -3.89 20.31
N MET A 70 16.68 -2.71 20.28
CA MET A 70 17.82 -2.40 21.14
C MET A 70 17.42 -1.71 22.46
N VAL A 71 16.14 -1.36 22.63
CA VAL A 71 15.60 -0.68 23.83
C VAL A 71 14.98 -1.70 24.78
#